data_AF-A0A7X8LIL2-F1
#
_entry.id   AF-A0A7X8LIL2-F1
#
_cell.length_a   1.000
_cell.length_b   1.000
_cell.length_c   1.000
_cell.angle_alpha   90.00
_cell.angle_beta   90.00
_cell.angle_gamma   90.00
#
_symmetry.space_group_name_H-M   'P 1'
#
loop_
_entity.id
_entity.type
_entity.pdbx_description
1 polymer ?
#
loop_
_entity_poly.entity_id
_entity_poly.type
_entity_poly.pdbx_seq_one_letter_code
_entity_poly.pdbx_strand_id
1 'polypeptide(L)'
;MGNWRKELGKIVTGKGSATRAELENAQFADFLKNTAAPALQQIAGELAQYNRETSIREAPASVAFTVRRDGIEEVSFRIMRRYITSGIVAYAEVRVAKGTHYTRHDVAFGESGATVDLLTEDDIINSFLKVYRMINEGE
;
A
#
# COMPACT_ATOMS: atom_id res chain seq x y z
N MET A 1 12.91 -49.86 3.57
CA MET A 1 13.09 -48.94 2.42
C MET A 1 11.97 -47.90 2.49
N GLY A 2 12.30 -46.63 2.77
CA GLY A 2 11.31 -45.56 2.98
C GLY A 2 10.46 -45.33 1.74
N ASN A 3 9.14 -45.24 1.92
CA ASN A 3 8.19 -45.09 0.82
C ASN A 3 8.20 -43.64 0.33
N TRP A 4 9.18 -43.31 -0.52
CA TRP A 4 9.41 -41.99 -1.11
C TRP A 4 8.17 -41.40 -1.80
N ARG A 5 7.22 -42.23 -2.23
CA ARG A 5 5.93 -41.80 -2.78
C ARG A 5 5.04 -41.10 -1.74
N LYS A 6 5.13 -41.48 -0.47
CA LYS A 6 4.45 -40.77 0.64
C LYS A 6 5.12 -39.43 0.95
N GLU A 7 6.44 -39.34 0.86
CA GLU A 7 7.16 -38.07 1.03
C GLU A 7 6.92 -37.12 -0.14
N LEU A 8 6.98 -37.63 -1.38
CA LEU A 8 6.60 -36.89 -2.57
C LEU A 8 5.14 -36.44 -2.49
N GLY A 9 4.25 -37.31 -2.02
CA GLY A 9 2.86 -36.96 -1.73
C GLY A 9 2.74 -35.81 -0.73
N LYS A 10 3.50 -35.79 0.37
CA LYS A 10 3.51 -34.68 1.33
C LYS A 10 4.08 -33.38 0.75
N ILE A 11 5.12 -33.48 -0.07
CA ILE A 11 5.74 -32.34 -0.76
C ILE A 11 4.79 -31.74 -1.79
N VAL A 12 4.11 -32.58 -2.58
CA VAL A 12 3.21 -32.18 -3.68
C VAL A 12 1.83 -31.76 -3.18
N THR A 13 1.30 -32.40 -2.13
CA THR A 13 -0.04 -32.08 -1.60
C THR A 13 -0.07 -30.92 -0.62
N GLY A 14 1.10 -30.37 -0.24
CA GLY A 14 1.15 -29.13 0.53
C GLY A 14 0.34 -29.14 1.82
N LYS A 15 0.14 -30.29 2.49
CA LYS A 15 -0.39 -30.33 3.87
C LYS A 15 0.68 -29.94 4.90
N GLY A 16 1.60 -29.06 4.52
CA GLY A 16 2.23 -28.15 5.47
C GLY A 16 1.32 -26.96 5.55
N SER A 17 0.78 -26.65 6.73
CA SER A 17 0.08 -25.40 6.98
C SER A 17 0.82 -24.26 6.29
N ALA A 18 0.10 -23.37 5.57
CA ALA A 18 0.71 -22.19 4.97
C ALA A 18 1.66 -21.55 5.97
N THR A 19 2.88 -21.26 5.53
CA THR A 19 3.88 -20.65 6.41
C THR A 19 3.36 -19.31 6.89
N ARG A 20 3.80 -18.86 8.07
CA ARG A 20 3.43 -17.54 8.59
C ARG A 20 3.64 -16.43 7.55
N ALA A 21 4.75 -16.49 6.81
CA ALA A 21 5.07 -15.55 5.74
C ALA A 21 4.08 -15.59 4.57
N GLU A 22 3.58 -16.77 4.17
CA GLU A 22 2.57 -16.91 3.12
C GLU A 22 1.21 -16.36 3.55
N LEU A 23 0.81 -16.62 4.79
CA LEU A 23 -0.42 -16.06 5.36
C LEU A 23 -0.35 -14.52 5.44
N GLU A 24 0.78 -14.01 5.92
CA GLU A 24 1.06 -12.58 5.99
C GLU A 24 1.11 -11.93 4.58
N ASN A 25 1.65 -12.64 3.57
CA ASN A 25 1.61 -12.18 2.18
C ASN A 25 0.20 -12.10 1.62
N ALA A 26 -0.61 -13.13 1.84
CA ALA A 26 -2.01 -13.16 1.42
C ALA A 26 -2.80 -12.03 2.09
N GLN A 27 -2.63 -11.86 3.41
CA GLN A 27 -3.29 -10.80 4.17
C GLN A 27 -2.97 -9.40 3.62
N PHE A 28 -1.70 -9.14 3.29
CA PHE A 28 -1.33 -7.85 2.73
C PHE A 28 -1.86 -7.66 1.30
N ALA A 29 -1.83 -8.70 0.47
CA ALA A 29 -2.38 -8.64 -0.88
C ALA A 29 -3.90 -8.37 -0.85
N ASP A 30 -4.62 -8.99 0.08
CA ASP A 30 -6.05 -8.75 0.29
C ASP A 30 -6.32 -7.32 0.77
N PHE A 31 -5.51 -6.79 1.69
CA PHE A 31 -5.59 -5.39 2.10
C PHE A 31 -5.36 -4.43 0.93
N LEU A 32 -4.35 -4.68 0.08
CA LEU A 32 -4.08 -3.84 -1.08
C LEU A 32 -5.27 -3.84 -2.06
N LYS A 33 -5.85 -5.00 -2.31
CA LYS A 33 -6.93 -5.18 -3.28
C LYS A 33 -8.28 -4.64 -2.78
N ASN A 34 -8.60 -4.89 -1.52
CA ASN A 34 -9.95 -4.66 -0.99
C ASN A 34 -10.08 -3.35 -0.21
N THR A 35 -8.98 -2.72 0.19
CA THR A 35 -8.99 -1.49 0.98
C THR A 35 -8.16 -0.40 0.31
N ALA A 36 -6.87 -0.66 0.05
CA ALA A 36 -5.95 0.38 -0.38
C ALA A 36 -6.21 0.89 -1.80
N ALA A 37 -6.39 -0.01 -2.77
CA ALA A 37 -6.67 0.36 -4.16
C ALA A 37 -8.04 1.07 -4.29
N PRO A 38 -9.14 0.57 -3.71
CA PRO A 38 -10.43 1.28 -3.70
C PRO A 38 -10.35 2.69 -3.12
N ALA A 39 -9.66 2.87 -1.98
CA ALA A 39 -9.44 4.19 -1.38
C ALA A 39 -8.72 5.15 -2.34
N LEU A 40 -7.66 4.68 -3.01
CA LEU A 40 -6.93 5.46 -4.01
C LEU A 40 -7.76 5.76 -5.27
N GLN A 41 -8.67 4.86 -5.66
CA GLN A 41 -9.61 5.10 -6.76
C GLN A 41 -10.62 6.20 -6.42
N GLN A 42 -11.10 6.25 -5.17
CA GLN A 42 -11.98 7.35 -4.72
C GLN A 42 -11.24 8.69 -4.76
N ILE A 43 -10.02 8.74 -4.24
CA ILE A 43 -9.17 9.94 -4.32
C ILE A 43 -8.95 10.36 -5.78
N ALA A 44 -8.67 9.40 -6.67
CA ALA A 44 -8.49 9.65 -8.09
C ALA A 44 -9.73 10.27 -8.74
N GLY A 45 -10.92 9.73 -8.44
CA GLY A 45 -12.19 10.25 -8.93
C GLY A 45 -12.49 11.67 -8.47
N GLU A 46 -12.15 12.00 -7.22
CA GLU A 46 -12.31 13.35 -6.69
C GLU A 46 -11.29 14.32 -7.30
N LEU A 47 -10.01 13.94 -7.37
CA LEU A 47 -8.94 14.75 -7.94
C LEU A 47 -9.14 15.09 -9.42
N ALA A 48 -9.81 14.21 -10.17
CA ALA A 48 -10.17 14.46 -11.56
C ALA A 48 -11.06 15.71 -11.73
N GLN A 49 -11.91 16.03 -10.74
CA GLN A 49 -12.75 17.23 -10.76
C GLN A 49 -11.94 18.54 -10.67
N TYR A 50 -10.70 18.45 -10.20
CA TYR A 50 -9.77 19.56 -10.06
C TYR A 50 -8.66 19.55 -11.12
N ASN A 51 -8.87 18.91 -12.28
CA ASN A 51 -7.86 18.82 -13.35
C ASN A 51 -6.53 18.19 -12.91
N ARG A 52 -6.58 17.22 -12.01
CA ARG A 52 -5.39 16.43 -11.63
C ARG A 52 -5.41 15.08 -12.34
N GLU A 53 -4.33 14.81 -13.05
CA GLU A 53 -4.10 13.52 -13.69
C GLU A 53 -3.60 12.54 -12.64
N THR A 54 -4.21 11.37 -12.57
CA THR A 54 -3.82 10.35 -11.59
C THR A 54 -3.50 9.03 -12.25
N SER A 55 -2.60 8.26 -11.65
CA SER A 55 -2.28 6.91 -12.09
C SER A 55 -2.18 5.98 -10.89
N ILE A 56 -2.88 4.85 -10.95
CA ILE A 56 -2.78 3.76 -9.97
C ILE A 56 -2.07 2.58 -10.64
N ARG A 57 -1.01 2.10 -10.00
CA ARG A 57 -0.27 0.91 -10.43
C ARG A 57 -0.24 -0.11 -9.31
N GLU A 58 -0.94 -1.21 -9.53
CA GLU A 58 -0.96 -2.35 -8.63
C GLU A 58 0.22 -3.29 -8.93
N ALA A 59 0.81 -3.84 -7.87
CA ALA A 59 1.84 -4.86 -7.92
C ALA A 59 1.62 -5.85 -6.75
N PRO A 60 2.20 -7.07 -6.80
CA PRO A 60 1.91 -8.11 -5.80
C PRO A 60 2.16 -7.73 -4.34
N ALA A 61 3.02 -6.74 -4.08
CA ALA A 61 3.39 -6.30 -2.75
C ALA A 61 3.39 -4.77 -2.59
N SER A 62 2.67 -4.05 -3.47
CA SER A 62 2.50 -2.60 -3.32
C SER A 62 1.42 -2.06 -4.24
N VAL A 63 0.78 -0.96 -3.86
CA VAL A 63 0.01 -0.12 -4.78
C VAL A 63 0.65 1.26 -4.82
N ALA A 64 0.96 1.75 -6.01
CA ALA A 64 1.51 3.09 -6.22
C ALA A 64 0.46 4.00 -6.82
N PHE A 65 0.24 5.14 -6.18
CA PHE A 65 -0.59 6.23 -6.66
C PHE A 65 0.30 7.41 -7.04
N THR A 66 0.01 8.08 -8.14
CA THR A 66 0.74 9.28 -8.55
C THR A 66 -0.24 10.33 -9.03
N VAL A 67 -0.02 11.56 -8.61
CA VAL A 67 -0.83 12.72 -8.98
C VAL A 67 0.04 13.69 -9.75
N ARG A 68 -0.47 14.17 -10.88
CA ARG A 68 0.17 15.17 -11.73
C ARG A 68 -0.78 16.31 -12.06
N ARG A 69 -0.20 17.46 -12.33
CA ARG A 69 -0.88 18.63 -12.88
C ARG A 69 -0.07 19.15 -14.06
N ASP A 70 -0.70 19.30 -15.22
CA ASP A 70 -0.05 19.79 -16.44
C ASP A 70 1.24 19.03 -16.79
N GLY A 71 1.22 17.70 -16.59
CA GLY A 71 2.36 16.80 -16.82
C GLY A 71 3.44 16.80 -15.71
N ILE A 72 3.32 17.65 -14.70
CA ILE A 72 4.27 17.76 -13.58
C ILE A 72 3.77 16.91 -12.41
N GLU A 73 4.63 16.04 -11.87
CA GLU A 73 4.32 15.24 -10.68
C GLU A 73 4.24 16.10 -9.42
N GLU A 74 3.09 16.08 -8.74
CA GLU A 74 2.89 16.75 -7.45
C GLU A 74 3.26 15.79 -6.31
N VAL A 75 2.76 14.56 -6.38
CA VAL A 75 3.01 13.53 -5.36
C VAL A 75 3.04 12.11 -5.95
N SER A 76 3.95 11.30 -5.44
CA SER A 76 3.94 9.85 -5.55
C SER A 76 3.69 9.25 -4.18
N PHE A 77 2.68 8.39 -4.05
CA PHE A 77 2.22 7.80 -2.80
C PHE A 77 2.17 6.28 -2.96
N ARG A 78 3.15 5.57 -2.39
CA ARG A 78 3.30 4.13 -2.57
C ARG A 78 3.05 3.39 -1.28
N ILE A 79 2.02 2.55 -1.27
CA ILE A 79 1.63 1.74 -0.13
C ILE A 79 2.49 0.48 -0.10
N MET A 80 3.20 0.30 1.01
CA MET A 80 4.16 -0.76 1.29
C MET A 80 3.85 -1.37 2.66
N ARG A 81 4.59 -2.42 3.04
CA ARG A 81 4.45 -3.09 4.34
C ARG A 81 5.77 -3.20 5.08
N ARG A 82 5.67 -3.31 6.40
CA ARG A 82 6.75 -3.74 7.29
C ARG A 82 6.28 -4.88 8.17
N TYR A 83 7.16 -5.83 8.43
CA TYR A 83 6.94 -6.89 9.40
C TYR A 83 7.30 -6.39 10.79
N ILE A 84 6.43 -6.65 11.75
CA ILE A 84 6.66 -6.43 13.18
C ILE A 84 6.35 -7.71 13.95
N THR A 85 6.72 -7.77 15.22
CA THR A 85 6.51 -8.97 16.05
C THR A 85 5.05 -9.43 16.07
N SER A 86 4.12 -8.48 16.13
CA SER A 86 2.68 -8.71 16.21
C SER A 86 1.98 -8.92 14.86
N GLY A 87 2.67 -8.77 13.71
CA GLY A 87 2.06 -8.95 12.39
C GLY A 87 2.64 -8.02 11.32
N ILE A 88 1.79 -7.60 10.38
CA ILE A 88 2.16 -6.66 9.32
C ILE A 88 1.49 -5.32 9.56
N VAL A 89 2.27 -4.26 9.41
CA VAL A 89 1.77 -2.88 9.32
C VAL A 89 1.97 -2.37 7.90
N ALA A 90 1.01 -1.58 7.42
CA ALA A 90 1.16 -0.84 6.17
C ALA A 90 1.70 0.57 6.44
N TYR A 91 2.41 1.12 5.46
CA TYR A 91 2.84 2.51 5.45
C TYR A 91 2.92 3.02 4.00
N ALA A 92 2.88 4.33 3.81
CA ALA A 92 3.12 4.96 2.53
C ALA A 92 4.54 5.52 2.45
N GLU A 93 5.28 5.14 1.41
CA GLU A 93 6.43 5.88 0.93
C GLU A 93 5.93 7.00 0.02
N VAL A 94 6.17 8.23 0.46
CA VAL A 94 5.67 9.42 -0.20
C VAL A 94 6.83 10.21 -0.76
N ARG A 95 6.71 10.63 -2.01
CA ARG A 95 7.56 11.66 -2.61
C ARG A 95 6.69 12.85 -2.98
N VAL A 96 7.07 14.02 -2.47
CA VAL A 96 6.39 15.28 -2.74
C VAL A 96 7.31 16.17 -3.56
N ALA A 97 6.81 16.73 -4.66
CA ALA A 97 7.52 17.76 -5.40
C ALA A 97 7.47 19.09 -4.65
N LYS A 98 8.62 19.76 -4.55
CA LYS A 98 8.79 21.11 -3.99
C LYS A 98 9.65 21.92 -4.96
N GLY A 99 9.01 22.56 -5.94
CA GLY A 99 9.69 23.24 -7.03
C GLY A 99 10.57 22.27 -7.83
N THR A 100 11.88 22.45 -7.79
CA THR A 100 12.87 21.61 -8.50
C THR A 100 13.33 20.37 -7.71
N HIS A 101 12.91 20.22 -6.45
CA HIS A 101 13.36 19.16 -5.56
C HIS A 101 12.22 18.23 -5.15
N TYR A 102 12.57 17.05 -4.63
CA TYR A 102 11.62 16.11 -4.04
C TYR A 102 11.97 15.85 -2.58
N THR A 103 10.97 15.84 -1.71
CA THR A 103 11.11 15.38 -0.33
C THR A 103 10.48 14.01 -0.18
N ARG A 104 11.13 13.12 0.57
CA ARG A 104 10.61 11.77 0.87
C ARG A 104 10.10 11.72 2.31
N HIS A 105 8.94 11.12 2.49
CA HIS A 105 8.33 10.86 3.80
C HIS A 105 7.84 9.43 3.88
N ASP A 106 7.94 8.83 5.06
CA ASP A 106 7.23 7.59 5.38
C ASP A 106 6.04 7.95 6.26
N VAL A 107 4.84 7.52 5.87
CA VAL A 107 3.59 7.83 6.57
C VAL A 107 2.96 6.54 7.04
N ALA A 108 2.83 6.37 8.36
CA ALA A 108 2.07 5.27 8.93
C ALA A 108 0.57 5.53 8.79
N PHE A 109 -0.21 4.46 8.64
CA PHE A 109 -1.67 4.52 8.62
C PHE A 109 -2.28 4.25 10.00
N GLY A 110 -3.48 4.80 10.23
CA GLY A 110 -4.22 4.66 11.50
C GLY A 110 -3.51 5.27 12.71
N GLU A 111 -3.91 4.85 13.91
CA GLU A 111 -3.16 5.14 15.14
C GLU A 111 -1.79 4.47 15.09
N SER A 112 -0.74 5.25 14.79
CA SER A 112 0.69 4.92 14.90
C SER A 112 1.10 3.46 14.62
N GLY A 113 0.66 2.89 13.49
CA GLY A 113 1.10 1.56 13.05
C GLY A 113 0.13 0.44 13.38
N ALA A 114 -1.17 0.68 13.17
CA ALA A 114 -2.17 -0.37 13.18
C ALA A 114 -1.82 -1.48 12.17
N THR A 115 -2.15 -2.72 12.53
CA THR A 115 -1.98 -3.87 11.64
C THR A 115 -2.96 -3.80 10.48
N VAL A 116 -2.61 -4.42 9.35
CA VAL A 116 -3.36 -4.29 8.09
C VAL A 116 -4.81 -4.75 8.15
N ASP A 117 -5.16 -5.63 9.10
CA ASP A 117 -6.53 -6.09 9.37
C ASP A 117 -7.42 -5.05 10.06
N LEU A 118 -6.83 -4.02 10.67
CA LEU A 118 -7.55 -2.94 11.35
C LEU A 118 -7.67 -1.68 10.49
N LEU A 119 -6.97 -1.62 9.35
CA LEU A 119 -6.97 -0.45 8.49
C LEU A 119 -8.22 -0.41 7.61
N THR A 120 -8.81 0.78 7.55
CA THR A 120 -9.97 1.12 6.72
C THR A 120 -9.57 1.95 5.51
N GLU A 121 -10.48 2.12 4.56
CA GLU A 121 -10.28 3.05 3.44
C GLU A 121 -10.05 4.48 3.92
N ASP A 122 -10.79 4.91 4.95
CA ASP A 122 -10.67 6.24 5.56
C ASP A 122 -9.27 6.49 6.12
N ASP A 123 -8.61 5.49 6.68
CA ASP A 123 -7.23 5.63 7.16
C ASP A 123 -6.25 5.97 6.03
N ILE A 124 -6.47 5.37 4.85
CA ILE A 124 -5.66 5.62 3.65
C ILE A 124 -5.96 7.01 3.10
N ILE A 125 -7.25 7.36 3.00
CA ILE A 125 -7.70 8.66 2.50
C ILE A 125 -7.18 9.79 3.39
N ASN A 126 -7.39 9.71 4.70
CA ASN A 126 -6.94 10.72 5.65
C ASN A 126 -5.41 10.89 5.64
N SER A 127 -4.66 9.79 5.50
CA SER A 127 -3.21 9.84 5.39
C SER A 127 -2.74 10.52 4.10
N PHE A 128 -3.40 10.24 2.97
CA PHE A 128 -3.14 10.95 1.72
C PHE A 128 -3.46 12.43 1.84
N LEU A 129 -4.64 12.79 2.38
CA LEU A 129 -5.04 14.20 2.55
C LEU A 129 -4.07 14.98 3.43
N LYS A 130 -3.56 14.37 4.52
CA LYS A 130 -2.55 14.98 5.38
C LYS A 130 -1.27 15.30 4.62
N VAL A 131 -0.81 14.38 3.78
CA VAL A 131 0.36 14.57 2.91
C VAL A 131 0.09 15.65 1.87
N TYR A 132 -1.04 15.55 1.16
CA TYR A 132 -1.36 16.45 0.05
C TYR A 132 -1.57 17.88 0.53
N ARG A 133 -2.09 18.07 1.76
CA ARG A 133 -2.15 19.37 2.43
C ARG A 133 -0.76 19.99 2.64
N MET A 134 0.26 19.22 3.00
CA MET A 134 1.63 19.73 3.16
C MET A 134 2.22 20.29 1.85
N ILE A 135 1.68 19.88 0.70
CA ILE A 135 2.07 20.42 -0.62
C ILE A 135 1.47 21.81 -0.80
N ASN A 136 0.19 21.97 -0.45
CA ASN A 136 -0.59 23.17 -0.74
C ASN A 136 -0.50 24.25 0.35
N GLU A 137 -0.21 23.90 1.60
CA GLU A 137 0.00 24.85 2.70
C GLU A 137 1.46 25.28 2.85
N GLY A 138 2.34 24.82 1.96
CA GLY A 138 3.76 25.18 1.92
C GLY A 138 4.09 26.46 1.14
N GLU A 139 3.09 27.26 0.79
CA GLU A 139 3.24 28.63 0.24
C GLU A 139 3.26 29.70 1.34
#